data_AF-A0A8T6NZZ3-F1
#
_entry.id   AF-A0A8T6NZZ3-F1
#
_cell.length_a   1.000
_cell.length_b   1.000
_cell.length_c   1.000
_cell.angle_alpha   90.00
_cell.angle_beta   90.00
_cell.angle_gamma   90.00
#
_symmetry.space_group_name_H-M   'P 1'
#
loop_
_entity.id
_entity.type
_entity.pdbx_description
1 polymer ?
#
loop_
_entity_poly.entity_id
_entity_poly.type
_entity_poly.pdbx_seq_one_letter_code
_entity_poly.pdbx_strand_id
1 'polypeptide(L)'
;MNAGNIIFIALVIGASLLMFMRTERKFKWATGLFLVVPAIGLVAIWADGLNRWGEALAGGGIGLGFNVLFWLVYGRTHPPGTSDSITVVGMEE
;
A
#
# COMPACT_ATOMS: atom_id res chain seq x y z
N MET A 1 8.86 8.86 -21.65
CA MET A 1 8.51 7.94 -20.54
C MET A 1 9.78 7.28 -20.06
N ASN A 2 10.18 7.55 -18.83
CA ASN A 2 11.32 6.91 -18.18
C ASN A 2 10.84 5.65 -17.44
N ALA A 3 11.31 4.48 -17.87
CA ALA A 3 10.93 3.21 -17.27
C ALA A 3 11.33 3.11 -15.78
N GLY A 4 12.46 3.71 -15.39
CA GLY A 4 12.93 3.74 -14.01
C GLY A 4 11.94 4.44 -13.08
N ASN A 5 11.40 5.58 -13.50
CA ASN A 5 10.40 6.32 -12.70
C ASN A 5 9.10 5.51 -12.57
N ILE A 6 8.66 4.86 -13.64
CA ILE A 6 7.45 4.03 -13.63
C ILE A 6 7.61 2.87 -12.65
N ILE A 7 8.74 2.16 -12.71
CA ILE A 7 9.04 1.05 -11.80
C ILE A 7 9.11 1.55 -10.35
N PHE A 8 9.80 2.67 -10.11
CA PHE A 8 9.92 3.23 -8.77
C PHE A 8 8.55 3.62 -8.18
N ILE A 9 7.71 4.32 -8.94
CA ILE A 9 6.36 4.69 -8.52
C ILE A 9 5.50 3.44 -8.28
N ALA A 10 5.58 2.44 -9.16
CA ALA A 10 4.87 1.19 -9.00
C ALA A 10 5.29 0.45 -7.72
N LEU A 11 6.58 0.44 -7.38
CA LEU A 11 7.09 -0.16 -6.15
C LEU A 11 6.64 0.61 -4.90
N VAL A 12 6.74 1.94 -4.91
CA VAL A 12 6.32 2.78 -3.76
C VAL A 12 4.82 2.62 -3.50
N ILE A 13 3.98 2.87 -4.52
CA ILE A 13 2.53 2.73 -4.39
C ILE A 13 2.15 1.28 -4.10
N GLY A 14 2.79 0.33 -4.78
CA GLY A 14 2.54 -1.08 -4.61
C GLY A 14 2.84 -1.56 -3.18
N ALA A 15 3.98 -1.19 -2.63
CA ALA A 15 4.36 -1.53 -1.26
C ALA A 15 3.44 -0.86 -0.22
N SER A 16 3.10 0.42 -0.40
CA SER A 16 2.17 1.14 0.49
C SER A 16 0.80 0.47 0.54
N LEU A 17 0.26 0.08 -0.62
CA LEU A 17 -1.03 -0.62 -0.71
C LEU A 17 -0.96 -2.03 -0.11
N LEU A 18 0.13 -2.75 -0.32
CA LEU A 18 0.31 -4.10 0.23
C LEU A 18 0.36 -4.04 1.76
N MET A 19 1.08 -3.08 2.32
CA MET A 19 1.09 -2.81 3.76
C MET A 19 -0.31 -2.46 4.29
N PHE A 20 -1.06 -1.62 3.57
CA PHE A 20 -2.44 -1.30 3.93
C PHE A 20 -3.36 -2.53 3.94
N MET A 21 -3.20 -3.46 2.98
CA MET A 21 -3.98 -4.69 2.95
C MET A 21 -3.66 -5.63 4.11
N ARG A 22 -2.40 -5.66 4.57
CA ARG A 22 -1.92 -6.54 5.65
C ARG A 22 -1.98 -5.94 7.04
N THR A 23 -2.26 -4.64 7.16
CA THR A 23 -2.49 -4.00 8.46
C THR A 23 -3.81 -4.49 9.08
N GLU A 24 -3.81 -4.70 10.40
CA GLU A 24 -5.01 -5.05 11.16
C GLU A 24 -6.12 -4.01 10.99
N ARG A 25 -7.38 -4.45 11.04
CA ARG A 25 -8.54 -3.56 10.84
C ARG A 25 -8.53 -2.34 11.78
N LYS A 26 -8.05 -2.50 13.01
CA LYS A 26 -7.90 -1.44 14.00
C LYS A 26 -6.92 -0.35 13.56
N PHE A 27 -5.83 -0.72 12.90
CA PHE A 27 -4.76 0.21 12.48
C PHE A 27 -4.84 0.60 11.00
N LYS A 28 -5.77 0.02 10.22
CA LYS A 28 -5.94 0.35 8.79
C LYS A 28 -6.13 1.84 8.53
N TRP A 29 -6.87 2.54 9.38
CA TRP A 29 -7.00 4.00 9.25
C TRP A 29 -5.63 4.69 9.34
N ALA A 30 -4.82 4.35 10.35
CA ALA A 30 -3.50 4.94 10.52
C ALA A 30 -2.59 4.65 9.32
N THR A 31 -2.54 3.41 8.82
CA THR A 31 -1.77 3.08 7.61
C THR A 31 -2.31 3.82 6.38
N GLY A 32 -3.62 3.97 6.24
CA GLY A 32 -4.22 4.76 5.17
C GLY A 32 -3.76 6.22 5.22
N LEU A 33 -3.88 6.85 6.38
CA LEU A 33 -3.61 8.28 6.58
C LEU A 33 -2.12 8.64 6.56
N PHE A 34 -1.26 7.79 7.14
CA PHE A 34 0.16 8.10 7.33
C PHE A 34 1.08 7.42 6.32
N LEU A 35 0.61 6.41 5.57
CA LEU A 35 1.41 5.72 4.56
C LEU A 35 0.86 5.91 3.15
N VAL A 36 -0.40 5.55 2.92
CA VAL A 36 -0.99 5.55 1.56
C VAL A 36 -1.24 6.97 1.06
N VAL A 37 -1.90 7.80 1.85
CA VAL A 37 -2.20 9.20 1.47
C VAL A 37 -0.92 10.01 1.21
N PRO A 38 0.11 9.98 2.07
CA PRO A 38 1.36 10.70 1.80
C PRO A 38 2.11 10.14 0.60
N ALA A 39 2.13 8.82 0.39
CA ALA A 39 2.77 8.22 -0.78
C ALA A 39 2.12 8.71 -2.09
N ILE A 40 0.79 8.73 -2.17
CA ILE A 40 0.06 9.25 -3.34
C ILE A 40 0.29 10.76 -3.48
N GLY A 41 0.24 11.51 -2.38
CA GLY A 41 0.46 12.96 -2.37
C GLY A 41 1.85 13.36 -2.87
N LEU A 42 2.89 12.66 -2.42
CA LEU A 42 4.27 12.91 -2.88
C LEU A 42 4.44 12.61 -4.37
N VAL A 43 3.85 11.52 -4.86
CA VAL A 43 3.85 11.20 -6.31
C VAL A 43 3.09 12.27 -7.09
N ALA A 44 1.97 12.78 -6.58
CA ALA A 44 1.19 13.83 -7.24
C ALA A 44 1.95 15.16 -7.29
N ILE A 45 2.56 15.59 -6.18
CA ILE A 45 3.38 16.81 -6.12
C ILE A 45 4.58 16.71 -7.08
N TRP A 46 5.25 15.56 -7.11
CA TRP A 46 6.36 15.31 -8.03
C TRP A 46 5.90 15.31 -9.50
N ALA A 47 4.76 14.68 -9.79
CA ALA A 47 4.20 14.59 -11.14
C ALA A 47 3.79 15.96 -11.67
N ASP A 48 3.22 16.82 -10.81
CA ASP A 48 2.85 18.19 -11.13
C ASP A 48 4.10 19.06 -11.37
N GLY A 49 5.08 19.01 -10.45
CA GLY A 49 6.30 19.81 -10.55
C GLY A 49 7.18 19.49 -11.76
N LEU A 50 7.12 18.26 -12.28
CA LEU A 50 7.86 17.85 -13.49
C LEU A 50 6.98 17.68 -14.73
N ASN A 51 5.67 17.92 -14.62
CA ASN A 51 4.66 17.68 -15.65
C ASN A 51 4.72 16.27 -16.27
N ARG A 52 4.87 15.25 -15.42
CA ARG A 52 5.09 13.83 -15.78
C ARG A 52 3.94 12.91 -15.36
N TRP A 53 2.71 13.38 -15.52
CA TRP A 53 1.50 12.63 -15.17
C TRP A 53 1.39 11.27 -15.86
N GLY A 54 1.90 11.12 -17.09
CA GLY A 54 1.91 9.83 -17.78
C GLY A 54 2.72 8.75 -17.05
N GLU A 55 3.86 9.11 -16.43
CA GLU A 55 4.69 8.17 -15.66
C GLU A 55 4.05 7.82 -14.32
N ALA A 56 3.45 8.82 -13.66
CA ALA A 56 2.74 8.65 -12.40
C ALA A 56 1.49 7.76 -12.54
N LEU A 57 0.69 7.98 -13.57
CA LEU A 57 -0.50 7.17 -13.85
C LEU A 57 -0.12 5.75 -14.26
N ALA A 58 0.90 5.58 -15.10
CA ALA A 58 1.38 4.26 -15.50
C ALA A 58 1.93 3.48 -14.29
N GLY A 59 2.82 4.09 -13.50
CA GLY A 59 3.38 3.45 -12.31
C GLY A 59 2.33 3.15 -11.24
N GLY A 60 1.47 4.12 -10.93
CA GLY A 60 0.37 3.95 -9.98
C GLY A 60 -0.62 2.88 -10.41
N GLY A 61 -0.98 2.85 -11.71
CA GLY A 61 -1.84 1.83 -12.29
C GLY A 61 -1.24 0.42 -12.20
N ILE A 62 0.06 0.28 -12.49
CA ILE A 62 0.78 -1.00 -12.34
C ILE A 62 0.78 -1.44 -10.87
N GLY A 63 1.14 -0.54 -9.94
CA GLY A 63 1.16 -0.84 -8.50
C GLY A 63 -0.20 -1.26 -7.95
N LEU A 64 -1.27 -0.58 -8.37
CA LEU A 64 -2.66 -0.96 -8.05
C LEU A 64 -3.03 -2.31 -8.66
N GLY A 65 -2.74 -2.52 -9.94
CA GLY A 65 -3.03 -3.76 -10.64
C GLY A 65 -2.39 -4.98 -9.99
N PHE A 66 -1.11 -4.87 -9.60
CA PHE A 66 -0.42 -5.92 -8.84
C PHE A 66 -1.07 -6.18 -7.48
N ASN A 67 -1.50 -5.15 -6.78
CA ASN A 67 -2.18 -5.30 -5.49
C ASN A 67 -3.56 -5.96 -5.64
N VAL A 68 -4.32 -5.60 -6.67
CA VAL A 68 -5.59 -6.27 -6.98
C VAL A 68 -5.35 -7.74 -7.31
N LEU A 69 -4.36 -8.04 -8.16
CA LEU A 69 -4.01 -9.41 -8.50
C LEU A 69 -3.57 -10.21 -7.27
N PHE A 70 -2.70 -9.64 -6.44
CA PHE A 70 -2.30 -10.23 -5.16
C PHE A 70 -3.50 -10.51 -4.25
N TRP A 71 -4.42 -9.57 -4.13
CA TRP A 71 -5.62 -9.73 -3.32
C TRP A 71 -6.52 -10.86 -3.85
N LEU A 72 -6.73 -10.91 -5.17
CA LEU A 72 -7.53 -11.94 -5.83
C LEU A 72 -6.96 -13.35 -5.63
N VAL A 73 -5.62 -13.49 -5.74
CA VAL A 73 -4.93 -14.78 -5.70
C VAL A 73 -4.65 -15.27 -4.27
N TYR A 74 -4.19 -14.37 -3.39
CA TYR A 74 -3.67 -14.76 -2.06
C TYR A 74 -4.38 -14.07 -0.90
N GLY A 75 -4.71 -12.78 -1.05
CA GLY A 75 -5.26 -11.97 0.05
C GLY A 75 -6.62 -12.45 0.56
N ARG A 76 -7.43 -13.09 -0.29
CA ARG A 76 -8.74 -13.64 0.11
C ARG A 76 -8.66 -14.83 1.05
N THR A 77 -7.67 -15.70 0.88
CA THR A 77 -7.54 -16.93 1.66
C THR A 77 -6.72 -16.73 2.93
N HIS A 78 -5.95 -15.65 3.03
CA HIS A 78 -5.08 -15.33 4.16
C HIS A 78 -5.41 -13.96 4.74
N PRO A 79 -6.51 -13.85 5.51
CA PRO A 79 -6.84 -12.61 6.21
C PRO A 79 -5.68 -12.18 7.12
N PRO A 80 -5.50 -10.86 7.35
CA PRO A 80 -4.50 -10.39 8.30
C PRO A 80 -4.82 -10.96 9.69
N GLY A 81 -3.77 -11.37 10.42
CA GLY A 81 -3.91 -11.84 11.79
C GLY A 81 -4.54 -10.75 12.65
N THR A 82 -5.32 -11.17 13.65
CA THR A 82 -5.81 -10.28 14.70
C THR A 82 -5.01 -10.57 15.98
N SER A 83 -4.53 -9.51 16.63
CA SER A 83 -3.88 -9.62 17.95
C SER A 83 -4.87 -9.92 19.09
N ASP A 84 -6.18 -10.01 18.82
CA ASP A 84 -7.21 -10.23 19.85
C ASP A 84 -7.11 -11.59 20.57
N SER A 85 -6.45 -12.58 19.97
CA SER A 85 -6.30 -13.93 20.55
C SER A 85 -4.94 -14.17 21.22
N ILE A 86 -4.08 -13.16 21.33
CA ILE A 86 -2.76 -13.29 21.96
C ILE A 86 -2.94 -13.12 23.46
N THR A 87 -2.99 -14.23 24.19
CA THR A 87 -2.95 -14.23 25.66
C THR A 87 -1.51 -13.96 26.10
N VAL A 88 -1.28 -12.80 26.71
CA VAL A 88 0.04 -12.46 27.28
C VAL A 88 0.23 -13.29 28.57
N VAL A 89 1.33 -14.04 28.64
CA VAL A 89 1.72 -14.79 29.84
C VAL A 89 1.82 -13.82 31.02
N GLY A 90 0.97 -14.01 32.04
CA GLY A 90 0.88 -13.12 33.21
C GLY A 90 -0.36 -12.22 33.26
N MET A 91 -1.32 -12.36 32.33
CA MET A 91 -2.68 -11.78 32.46
C MET A 91 -3.71 -12.75 33.07
N GLU A 92 -3.26 -13.85 33.67
CA GLU A 92 -4.12 -14.71 34.50
C GLU A 92 -4.23 -14.04 35.88
N GLU A 93 -5.44 -13.59 36.25
CA GLU A 93 -5.77 -13.26 37.64
C GLU A 93 -5.69 -14.52 38.53
#